data_AF-A0A842L6V3-F1
#
_entry.id   AF-A0A842L6V3-F1
#
_cell.length_a   1.000
_cell.length_b   1.000
_cell.length_c   1.000
_cell.angle_alpha   90.00
_cell.angle_beta   90.00
_cell.angle_gamma   90.00
#
_symmetry.space_group_name_H-M   'P 1'
#
loop_
_entity.id
_entity.type
_entity.pdbx_description
1 polymer ?
#
loop_
_entity_poly.entity_id
_entity_poly.type
_entity_poly.pdbx_seq_one_letter_code
_entity_poly.pdbx_strand_id
1 'polypeptide(L)'
;VWVLKLDKNASVKLNKTYDISQNDEAWAVAMASNGDIIVAGDSGNDYAKDFLVLRLDENGNLKWQKTFDKNNEDIAYAVAVAPNGDIVVAGQTENGEYNDAWILRLDSNGNIIWQKQFGGSGEDGVNSITVLSDGGIVLVGYTNSFGASNMDAWVLVLDSSGNVKWNYIYDGGSYDVAHSVDVAPNGNIVVAGWSGGDILLMAIKIPEPQFGPILPITGNPYILMAHTWTSWFFMYYDIFEELYSTAVSLDVDNETLEMALELHNNATDLILDAWRCDSLEEILRRMQLGVMPKLYNIRKAFLMELEAIDILKDAINELQPY
;
A
#
# COMPACT_ATOMS: atom_id res chain seq x y z
N VAL A 1 -21.75 8.49 -13.13
CA VAL A 1 -21.13 7.61 -12.09
C VAL A 1 -22.17 6.93 -11.20
N TRP A 2 -22.02 5.63 -10.91
CA TRP A 2 -22.86 4.86 -9.97
C TRP A 2 -22.01 4.26 -8.84
N VAL A 3 -22.48 4.36 -7.60
CA VAL A 3 -21.80 3.81 -6.42
C VAL A 3 -22.76 2.91 -5.64
N LEU A 4 -22.33 1.67 -5.43
CA LEU A 4 -23.02 0.65 -4.64
C LEU A 4 -22.13 0.20 -3.48
N LYS A 5 -22.66 0.25 -2.25
CA LYS A 5 -22.02 -0.33 -1.05
C LYS A 5 -22.94 -1.39 -0.48
N LEU A 6 -22.40 -2.59 -0.29
CA LEU A 6 -23.09 -3.73 0.32
C LEU A 6 -22.40 -4.07 1.66
N ASP A 7 -23.13 -4.70 2.57
CA ASP A 7 -22.49 -5.42 3.68
C ASP A 7 -22.08 -6.85 3.28
N LYS A 8 -21.39 -7.54 4.18
CA LYS A 8 -20.95 -8.93 4.00
C LYS A 8 -22.09 -9.93 3.73
N ASN A 9 -23.34 -9.55 3.99
CA ASN A 9 -24.53 -10.34 3.75
C ASN A 9 -25.29 -9.87 2.49
N ALA A 10 -24.63 -9.13 1.60
CA ALA A 10 -25.17 -8.56 0.37
C ALA A 10 -26.34 -7.57 0.58
N SER A 11 -26.50 -6.99 1.77
CA SER A 11 -27.51 -5.96 2.01
C SER A 11 -27.02 -4.60 1.54
N VAL A 12 -27.85 -3.89 0.78
CA VAL A 12 -27.52 -2.55 0.25
C VAL A 12 -27.44 -1.53 1.40
N LYS A 13 -26.28 -0.91 1.55
CA LYS A 13 -26.03 0.21 2.49
C LYS A 13 -26.00 1.57 1.78
N LEU A 14 -25.54 1.59 0.53
CA LEU A 14 -25.51 2.77 -0.32
C LEU A 14 -25.87 2.37 -1.74
N ASN A 15 -26.74 3.13 -2.40
CA ASN A 15 -27.01 3.03 -3.83
C ASN A 15 -27.34 4.43 -4.34
N LYS A 16 -26.34 5.11 -4.91
CA LYS A 16 -26.45 6.49 -5.39
C LYS A 16 -25.80 6.65 -6.75
N THR A 17 -26.33 7.57 -7.54
CA THR A 17 -25.76 8.02 -8.81
C THR A 17 -25.31 9.46 -8.67
N TYR A 18 -24.20 9.78 -9.33
CA TYR A 18 -23.61 11.12 -9.38
C TYR A 18 -23.44 11.47 -10.85
N ASP A 19 -23.98 12.62 -11.22
CA ASP A 19 -24.02 13.17 -12.56
C ASP A 19 -23.22 14.47 -12.55
N ILE A 20 -22.16 14.52 -13.36
CA ILE A 20 -21.16 15.57 -13.39
C ILE A 20 -21.22 16.29 -14.75
N SER A 21 -21.24 15.52 -15.83
CA SER A 21 -21.19 16.04 -17.21
C SER A 21 -22.10 15.23 -18.15
N GLN A 22 -21.81 15.20 -19.47
CA GLN A 22 -22.61 14.40 -20.41
C GLN A 22 -22.35 12.91 -20.24
N ASN A 23 -21.08 12.52 -20.17
CA ASN A 23 -20.64 11.15 -20.01
C ASN A 23 -19.74 11.07 -18.77
N ASP A 24 -20.13 10.25 -17.79
CA ASP A 24 -19.36 10.07 -16.56
C ASP A 24 -19.21 8.60 -16.22
N GLU A 25 -17.98 8.11 -16.36
CA GLU A 25 -17.61 6.72 -16.11
C GLU A 25 -16.80 6.62 -14.81
N ALA A 26 -17.02 5.54 -14.06
CA ALA A 26 -16.23 5.22 -12.87
C ALA A 26 -15.52 3.89 -13.10
N TRP A 27 -14.20 3.91 -12.99
CA TRP A 27 -13.34 2.77 -13.26
C TRP A 27 -12.79 2.14 -11.99
N ALA A 28 -12.59 2.94 -10.94
CA ALA A 28 -12.05 2.46 -9.68
C ALA A 28 -12.69 3.11 -8.46
N VAL A 29 -12.66 2.37 -7.35
CA VAL A 29 -13.11 2.81 -6.04
C VAL A 29 -12.10 2.39 -4.97
N ALA A 30 -11.86 3.27 -4.01
CA ALA A 30 -11.05 3.01 -2.83
C ALA A 30 -11.75 3.51 -1.57
N MET A 31 -11.47 2.85 -0.44
CA MET A 31 -11.97 3.25 0.87
C MET A 31 -10.83 3.88 1.67
N ALA A 32 -11.07 5.06 2.23
CA ALA A 32 -10.19 5.64 3.23
C ALA A 32 -10.44 5.00 4.61
N SER A 33 -9.43 5.06 5.50
CA SER A 33 -9.52 4.51 6.86
C SER A 33 -10.62 5.14 7.72
N ASN A 34 -11.01 6.38 7.40
CA ASN A 34 -12.10 7.10 8.06
C ASN A 34 -13.49 6.77 7.48
N GLY A 35 -13.60 5.79 6.57
CA GLY A 35 -14.85 5.38 5.94
C GLY A 35 -15.26 6.19 4.70
N ASP A 36 -14.50 7.23 4.32
CA ASP A 36 -14.76 7.97 3.08
C ASP A 36 -14.55 7.07 1.85
N ILE A 37 -15.36 7.31 0.82
CA ILE A 37 -15.30 6.59 -0.46
C ILE A 37 -14.65 7.50 -1.48
N ILE A 38 -13.59 7.02 -2.13
CA ILE A 38 -12.94 7.70 -3.25
C ILE A 38 -13.31 6.97 -4.53
N VAL A 39 -13.81 7.68 -5.53
CA VAL A 39 -14.11 7.13 -6.85
C VAL A 39 -13.26 7.86 -7.88
N ALA A 40 -12.66 7.10 -8.80
CA ALA A 40 -11.91 7.63 -9.92
C ALA A 40 -12.50 7.14 -11.25
N GLY A 41 -12.43 8.01 -12.25
CA GLY A 41 -12.83 7.69 -13.61
C GLY A 41 -12.61 8.84 -14.56
N ASP A 42 -13.56 9.06 -15.46
CA ASP A 42 -13.55 10.17 -16.40
C ASP A 42 -14.90 10.89 -16.47
N SER A 43 -14.84 12.15 -16.84
CA SER A 43 -16.01 13.01 -17.01
C SER A 43 -15.78 13.91 -18.21
N GLY A 44 -16.74 13.97 -19.12
CA GLY A 44 -16.64 14.85 -20.28
C GLY A 44 -17.70 14.58 -21.33
N ASN A 45 -17.31 14.79 -22.59
CA ASN A 45 -18.12 14.47 -23.76
C ASN A 45 -17.38 13.45 -24.65
N ASP A 46 -18.01 13.03 -25.75
CA ASP A 46 -17.45 12.01 -26.65
C ASP A 46 -16.08 12.40 -27.29
N TYR A 47 -15.66 13.65 -27.18
CA TYR A 47 -14.46 14.20 -27.82
C TYR A 47 -13.43 14.77 -26.83
N ALA A 48 -13.80 14.95 -25.56
CA ALA A 48 -12.91 15.47 -24.54
C ALA A 48 -13.32 14.95 -23.17
N LYS A 49 -12.39 14.28 -22.50
CA LYS A 49 -12.60 13.63 -21.20
C LYS A 49 -11.50 14.05 -20.24
N ASP A 50 -11.90 14.35 -19.01
CA ASP A 50 -10.99 14.74 -17.94
C ASP A 50 -10.96 13.66 -16.84
N PHE A 51 -9.83 13.52 -16.14
CA PHE A 51 -9.76 12.68 -14.93
C PHE A 51 -10.82 13.14 -13.93
N LEU A 52 -11.76 12.27 -13.58
CA LEU A 52 -12.75 12.53 -12.55
C LEU A 52 -12.31 11.90 -11.23
N VAL A 53 -12.36 12.68 -10.15
CA VAL A 53 -12.21 12.18 -8.79
C VAL A 53 -13.33 12.69 -7.90
N LEU A 54 -14.03 11.77 -7.26
CA LEU A 54 -15.07 12.04 -6.26
C LEU A 54 -14.56 11.59 -4.89
N ARG A 55 -14.74 12.45 -3.88
CA ARG A 55 -14.67 12.04 -2.47
C ARG A 55 -16.04 12.14 -1.85
N LEU A 56 -16.51 11.04 -1.31
CA LEU A 56 -17.78 10.92 -0.62
C LEU A 56 -17.53 10.61 0.86
N ASP A 57 -18.43 11.02 1.74
CA ASP A 57 -18.47 10.48 3.10
C ASP A 57 -18.95 9.02 3.12
N GLU A 58 -18.90 8.38 4.29
CA GLU A 58 -19.30 6.97 4.48
C GLU A 58 -20.77 6.67 4.09
N ASN A 59 -21.60 7.70 4.04
CA ASN A 59 -23.02 7.68 3.69
C ASN A 59 -23.26 8.07 2.21
N GLY A 60 -22.20 8.27 1.44
CA GLY A 60 -22.24 8.67 0.04
C GLY A 60 -22.71 10.12 -0.17
N ASN A 61 -22.50 11.02 0.79
CA ASN A 61 -22.68 12.45 0.53
C ASN A 61 -21.39 13.02 -0.06
N LEU A 62 -21.52 13.86 -1.08
CA LEU A 62 -20.38 14.44 -1.75
C LEU A 62 -19.62 15.39 -0.80
N LYS A 63 -18.35 15.11 -0.54
CA LYS A 63 -17.45 16.05 0.14
C LYS A 63 -16.84 17.00 -0.88
N TRP A 64 -16.31 16.45 -1.97
CA TRP A 64 -15.85 17.23 -3.11
C TRP A 64 -15.82 16.37 -4.37
N GLN A 65 -15.90 17.05 -5.51
CA GLN A 65 -15.66 16.50 -6.83
C GLN A 65 -14.67 17.39 -7.56
N LYS A 66 -13.74 16.82 -8.30
CA LYS A 66 -12.80 17.56 -9.13
C LYS A 66 -12.57 16.81 -10.44
N THR A 67 -12.42 17.59 -11.51
CA THR A 67 -11.85 17.13 -12.76
C THR A 67 -10.41 17.63 -12.87
N PHE A 68 -9.55 16.84 -13.50
CA PHE A 68 -8.18 17.20 -13.81
C PHE A 68 -7.98 17.00 -15.31
N ASP A 69 -7.80 18.13 -15.99
CA ASP A 69 -7.59 18.22 -17.44
C ASP A 69 -6.12 18.53 -17.70
N LYS A 70 -5.52 17.74 -18.57
CA LYS A 70 -4.19 17.96 -19.08
C LYS A 70 -4.17 18.06 -20.60
N ASN A 71 -4.87 17.17 -21.29
CA ASN A 71 -4.98 17.12 -22.75
C ASN A 71 -6.39 16.68 -23.16
N ASN A 72 -6.62 16.25 -24.42
CA ASN A 72 -7.99 16.00 -24.88
C ASN A 72 -8.65 14.80 -24.18
N GLU A 73 -7.90 13.72 -23.93
CA GLU A 73 -8.43 12.52 -23.29
C GLU A 73 -7.57 12.12 -22.08
N ASP A 74 -8.17 12.24 -20.91
CA ASP A 74 -7.63 11.87 -19.62
C ASP A 74 -8.60 10.89 -18.94
N ILE A 75 -8.19 9.64 -18.77
CA ILE A 75 -9.00 8.61 -18.10
C ILE A 75 -8.27 8.04 -16.89
N ALA A 76 -8.88 8.14 -15.71
CA ALA A 76 -8.34 7.56 -14.48
C ALA A 76 -8.88 6.14 -14.25
N TYR A 77 -8.03 5.13 -14.43
CA TYR A 77 -8.41 3.72 -14.25
C TYR A 77 -8.22 3.20 -12.83
N ALA A 78 -7.40 3.87 -12.01
CA ALA A 78 -6.98 3.34 -10.73
C ALA A 78 -6.94 4.43 -9.64
N VAL A 79 -7.33 4.06 -8.41
CA VAL A 79 -7.22 4.92 -7.24
C VAL A 79 -6.85 4.12 -5.99
N ALA A 80 -6.00 4.71 -5.15
CA ALA A 80 -5.67 4.20 -3.83
C ALA A 80 -5.54 5.34 -2.81
N VAL A 81 -5.76 5.02 -1.54
CA VAL A 81 -5.60 5.95 -0.42
C VAL A 81 -4.34 5.59 0.36
N ALA A 82 -3.41 6.53 0.48
CA ALA A 82 -2.20 6.37 1.26
C ALA A 82 -2.50 6.36 2.77
N PRO A 83 -1.61 5.79 3.61
CA PRO A 83 -1.82 5.75 5.07
C PRO A 83 -1.99 7.12 5.73
N ASN A 84 -1.42 8.18 5.14
CA ASN A 84 -1.55 9.55 5.61
C ASN A 84 -2.85 10.24 5.14
N GLY A 85 -3.70 9.55 4.38
CA GLY A 85 -4.96 10.07 3.84
C GLY A 85 -4.83 10.81 2.51
N ASP A 86 -3.63 10.86 1.91
CA ASP A 86 -3.46 11.31 0.53
C ASP A 86 -4.13 10.33 -0.43
N ILE A 87 -4.55 10.84 -1.58
CA ILE A 87 -5.18 10.05 -2.62
C ILE A 87 -4.22 9.97 -3.79
N VAL A 88 -3.96 8.76 -4.28
CA VAL A 88 -3.17 8.56 -5.51
C VAL A 88 -4.10 8.03 -6.58
N VAL A 89 -4.18 8.76 -7.69
CA VAL A 89 -5.01 8.43 -8.85
C VAL A 89 -4.10 8.25 -10.05
N ALA A 90 -4.37 7.23 -10.86
CA ALA A 90 -3.56 6.92 -12.01
C ALA A 90 -4.41 6.42 -13.18
N GLY A 91 -3.91 6.66 -14.38
CA GLY A 91 -4.53 6.21 -15.62
C GLY A 91 -3.67 6.66 -16.79
N GLN A 92 -4.30 7.24 -17.80
CA GLN A 92 -3.61 7.68 -19.02
C GLN A 92 -4.04 9.07 -19.47
N THR A 93 -3.13 9.80 -20.10
CA THR A 93 -3.35 11.13 -20.69
C THR A 93 -2.80 11.13 -22.11
N GLU A 94 -3.47 11.79 -23.04
CA GLU A 94 -2.96 11.98 -24.40
C GLU A 94 -1.60 12.69 -24.39
N ASN A 95 -0.67 12.27 -25.24
CA ASN A 95 0.65 12.87 -25.48
C ASN A 95 0.89 13.09 -26.99
N GLY A 96 -0.09 13.68 -27.66
CA GLY A 96 -0.06 13.94 -29.10
C GLY A 96 -0.66 12.80 -29.92
N GLU A 97 0.12 11.76 -30.23
CA GLU A 97 -0.36 10.62 -31.06
C GLU A 97 -0.74 9.37 -30.24
N TYR A 98 -0.25 9.27 -29.02
CA TYR A 98 -0.43 8.13 -28.10
C TYR A 98 -0.80 8.64 -26.72
N ASN A 99 -1.17 7.74 -25.81
CA ASN A 99 -1.33 8.06 -24.39
C ASN A 99 -0.08 7.70 -23.58
N ASP A 100 0.18 8.48 -22.54
CA ASP A 100 1.17 8.17 -21.51
C ASP A 100 0.48 7.93 -20.16
N ALA A 101 1.13 7.20 -19.26
CA ALA A 101 0.66 7.05 -17.90
C ALA A 101 0.68 8.39 -17.17
N TRP A 102 -0.45 8.78 -16.59
CA TRP A 102 -0.57 9.99 -15.78
C TRP A 102 -0.99 9.67 -14.35
N ILE A 103 -0.20 10.16 -13.39
CA ILE A 103 -0.36 9.88 -11.97
C ILE A 103 -0.46 11.21 -11.22
N LEU A 104 -1.49 11.33 -10.39
CA LEU A 104 -1.70 12.45 -9.48
C LEU A 104 -1.62 11.94 -8.05
N ARG A 105 -0.86 12.64 -7.22
CA ARG A 105 -0.99 12.55 -5.77
C ARG A 105 -1.70 13.80 -5.28
N LEU A 106 -2.83 13.59 -4.62
CA LEU A 106 -3.69 14.63 -4.10
C LEU A 106 -3.67 14.60 -2.57
N ASP A 107 -3.79 15.78 -1.96
CA ASP A 107 -4.09 15.86 -0.53
C ASP A 107 -5.55 15.42 -0.26
N SER A 108 -5.93 15.35 1.02
CA SER A 108 -7.28 14.97 1.43
C SER A 108 -8.39 15.90 0.90
N ASN A 109 -8.06 17.14 0.55
CA ASN A 109 -8.98 18.13 -0.04
C ASN A 109 -8.97 18.10 -1.58
N GLY A 110 -8.28 17.13 -2.19
CA GLY A 110 -8.15 16.98 -3.63
C GLY A 110 -7.22 18.01 -4.27
N ASN A 111 -6.34 18.67 -3.52
CA ASN A 111 -5.34 19.57 -4.11
C ASN A 111 -4.15 18.76 -4.59
N ILE A 112 -3.60 19.11 -5.74
CA ILE A 112 -2.43 18.42 -6.30
C ILE A 112 -1.22 18.69 -5.40
N ILE A 113 -0.67 17.61 -4.81
CA ILE A 113 0.65 17.62 -4.16
C ILE A 113 1.71 17.54 -5.26
N TRP A 114 1.55 16.56 -6.15
CA TRP A 114 2.35 16.44 -7.36
C TRP A 114 1.58 15.69 -8.44
N GLN A 115 2.01 15.86 -9.69
CA GLN A 115 1.56 15.07 -10.82
C GLN A 115 2.76 14.69 -11.69
N LYS A 116 2.74 13.49 -12.27
CA LYS A 116 3.83 12.95 -13.09
C LYS A 116 3.25 12.22 -14.29
N GLN A 117 3.93 12.34 -15.41
CA GLN A 117 3.66 11.60 -16.63
C GLN A 117 4.84 10.67 -16.90
N PHE A 118 4.57 9.43 -17.25
CA PHE A 118 5.57 8.43 -17.57
C PHE A 118 5.16 7.70 -18.84
N GLY A 119 6.09 7.60 -19.77
CA GLY A 119 5.86 6.99 -21.07
C GLY A 119 6.95 7.41 -22.04
N GLY A 120 6.76 7.13 -23.32
CA GLY A 120 7.78 7.32 -24.34
C GLY A 120 7.18 7.63 -25.71
N SER A 121 7.64 6.91 -26.73
CA SER A 121 7.25 7.14 -28.12
C SER A 121 6.02 6.36 -28.57
N GLY A 122 5.43 5.55 -27.68
CA GLY A 122 4.26 4.72 -27.94
C GLY A 122 3.23 4.83 -26.82
N GLU A 123 2.23 3.96 -26.87
CA GLU A 123 1.14 3.92 -25.89
C GLU A 123 1.59 3.33 -24.55
N ASP A 124 1.37 4.08 -23.46
CA ASP A 124 1.69 3.69 -22.09
C ASP A 124 0.51 4.02 -21.16
N GLY A 125 0.18 3.11 -20.26
CA GLY A 125 -0.98 3.29 -19.39
C GLY A 125 -0.89 2.53 -18.07
N VAL A 126 -1.69 2.96 -17.10
CA VAL A 126 -1.83 2.32 -15.77
C VAL A 126 -3.23 1.75 -15.63
N ASN A 127 -3.31 0.48 -15.22
CA ASN A 127 -4.57 -0.22 -14.95
C ASN A 127 -4.83 -0.39 -13.45
N SER A 128 -3.77 -0.49 -12.63
CA SER A 128 -3.94 -0.72 -11.19
C SER A 128 -2.80 -0.10 -10.38
N ILE A 129 -3.12 0.23 -9.13
CA ILE A 129 -2.24 0.93 -8.20
C ILE A 129 -2.38 0.35 -6.80
N THR A 130 -1.26 0.29 -6.07
CA THR A 130 -1.26 0.10 -4.63
C THR A 130 -0.24 1.03 -3.97
N VAL A 131 -0.56 1.50 -2.77
CA VAL A 131 0.30 2.41 -1.99
C VAL A 131 0.87 1.64 -0.81
N LEU A 132 2.19 1.70 -0.68
CA LEU A 132 2.96 1.05 0.37
C LEU A 132 2.83 1.82 1.69
N SER A 133 3.11 1.12 2.80
CA SER A 133 3.03 1.72 4.14
C SER A 133 4.03 2.86 4.39
N ASP A 134 5.10 2.93 3.60
CA ASP A 134 6.10 4.03 3.62
C ASP A 134 5.72 5.19 2.68
N GLY A 135 4.55 5.10 2.03
CA GLY A 135 4.06 6.06 1.06
C GLY A 135 4.64 5.90 -0.35
N GLY A 136 5.45 4.85 -0.60
CA GLY A 136 5.84 4.43 -1.94
C GLY A 136 4.65 3.92 -2.75
N ILE A 137 4.77 3.92 -4.07
CA ILE A 137 3.64 3.64 -4.97
C ILE A 137 4.07 2.55 -5.95
N VAL A 138 3.23 1.54 -6.13
CA VAL A 138 3.40 0.50 -7.14
C VAL A 138 2.26 0.62 -8.14
N LEU A 139 2.60 0.75 -9.41
CA LEU A 139 1.69 0.90 -10.53
C LEU A 139 1.92 -0.27 -11.48
N VAL A 140 0.85 -0.78 -12.07
CA VAL A 140 0.94 -1.76 -13.15
C VAL A 140 0.02 -1.40 -14.30
N GLY A 141 0.43 -1.79 -15.50
CA GLY A 141 -0.31 -1.56 -16.72
C GLY A 141 0.43 -2.12 -17.92
N TYR A 142 0.62 -1.29 -18.93
CA TYR A 142 1.23 -1.69 -20.19
C TYR A 142 2.11 -0.57 -20.76
N THR A 143 3.03 -0.96 -21.64
CA THR A 143 3.92 -0.04 -22.35
C THR A 143 4.20 -0.53 -23.77
N ASN A 144 4.09 0.35 -24.76
CA ASN A 144 4.58 0.13 -26.11
C ASN A 144 5.85 0.95 -26.40
N SER A 145 6.40 1.60 -25.38
CA SER A 145 7.54 2.52 -25.48
C SER A 145 8.87 1.87 -25.11
N PHE A 146 8.85 0.88 -24.21
CA PHE A 146 10.08 0.34 -23.61
C PHE A 146 10.33 -1.14 -23.93
N GLY A 147 9.39 -1.74 -24.65
CA GLY A 147 9.37 -3.13 -25.06
C GLY A 147 10.17 -3.46 -26.32
N ALA A 148 10.44 -4.74 -26.56
CA ALA A 148 10.94 -5.21 -27.86
C ALA A 148 9.81 -5.64 -28.81
N SER A 149 8.59 -5.79 -28.28
CA SER A 149 7.40 -6.25 -28.97
C SER A 149 6.25 -5.22 -28.88
N ASN A 150 5.07 -5.57 -29.41
CA ASN A 150 3.90 -4.70 -29.32
C ASN A 150 3.24 -4.84 -27.94
N MET A 151 3.23 -3.76 -27.16
CA MET A 151 2.52 -3.63 -25.88
C MET A 151 2.93 -4.72 -24.86
N ASP A 152 3.87 -4.37 -23.98
CA ASP A 152 4.41 -5.24 -22.96
C ASP A 152 3.87 -4.88 -21.56
N ALA A 153 3.84 -5.85 -20.64
CA ALA A 153 3.31 -5.63 -19.31
C ALA A 153 4.31 -4.82 -18.48
N TRP A 154 3.82 -3.75 -17.85
CA TRP A 154 4.67 -2.77 -17.17
C TRP A 154 4.41 -2.72 -15.67
N VAL A 155 5.48 -2.71 -14.89
CA VAL A 155 5.48 -2.46 -13.44
C VAL A 155 6.35 -1.24 -13.17
N LEU A 156 5.77 -0.22 -12.56
CA LEU A 156 6.45 1.02 -12.21
C LEU A 156 6.38 1.23 -10.70
N VAL A 157 7.54 1.38 -10.05
CA VAL A 157 7.63 1.65 -8.62
C VAL A 157 8.21 3.02 -8.37
N LEU A 158 7.46 3.84 -7.63
CA LEU A 158 7.81 5.21 -7.27
C LEU A 158 8.06 5.34 -5.77
N ASP A 159 8.86 6.34 -5.40
CA ASP A 159 8.89 6.85 -4.03
C ASP A 159 7.66 7.74 -3.74
N SER A 160 7.53 8.20 -2.49
CA SER A 160 6.41 9.04 -2.07
C SER A 160 6.35 10.41 -2.77
N SER A 161 7.47 10.87 -3.33
CA SER A 161 7.58 12.12 -4.08
C SER A 161 7.32 11.94 -5.58
N GLY A 162 7.00 10.71 -6.02
CA GLY A 162 6.75 10.38 -7.42
C GLY A 162 8.02 10.21 -8.24
N ASN A 163 9.19 9.98 -7.62
CA ASN A 163 10.41 9.64 -8.36
C ASN A 163 10.48 8.13 -8.61
N VAL A 164 10.94 7.75 -9.80
CA VAL A 164 11.10 6.33 -10.16
C VAL A 164 12.19 5.69 -9.30
N LYS A 165 11.82 4.65 -8.54
CA LYS A 165 12.78 3.79 -7.85
C LYS A 165 13.32 2.73 -8.79
N TRP A 166 12.42 2.06 -9.50
CA TRP A 166 12.71 1.11 -10.57
C TRP A 166 11.45 0.85 -11.38
N ASN A 167 11.63 0.31 -12.58
CA ASN A 167 10.55 -0.26 -13.37
C ASN A 167 10.98 -1.64 -13.89
N TYR A 168 9.99 -2.45 -14.24
CA TYR A 168 10.17 -3.78 -14.81
C TYR A 168 9.19 -3.96 -15.96
N ILE A 169 9.67 -4.55 -17.05
CA ILE A 169 8.89 -4.83 -18.25
C ILE A 169 8.92 -6.34 -18.45
N TYR A 170 7.74 -6.92 -18.58
CA TYR A 170 7.58 -8.30 -18.97
C TYR A 170 7.17 -8.34 -20.44
N ASP A 171 8.06 -8.90 -21.26
CA ASP A 171 7.87 -9.13 -22.69
C ASP A 171 7.90 -10.65 -22.93
N GLY A 172 6.73 -11.23 -23.14
CA GLY A 172 6.50 -12.62 -23.50
C GLY A 172 6.64 -12.89 -25.00
N GLY A 173 6.99 -11.88 -25.80
CA GLY A 173 7.09 -11.93 -27.26
C GLY A 173 5.77 -11.69 -28.00
N SER A 174 4.76 -11.17 -27.31
CA SER A 174 3.43 -10.84 -27.85
C SER A 174 2.76 -9.78 -26.97
N TYR A 175 1.49 -9.43 -27.23
CA TYR A 175 0.75 -8.52 -26.36
C TYR A 175 0.69 -9.05 -24.91
N ASP A 176 1.19 -8.23 -23.99
CA ASP A 176 1.22 -8.48 -22.56
C ASP A 176 0.67 -7.27 -21.80
N VAL A 177 -0.24 -7.51 -20.85
CA VAL A 177 -0.84 -6.43 -20.06
C VAL A 177 -0.94 -6.86 -18.61
N ALA A 178 -0.44 -6.02 -17.69
CA ALA A 178 -0.71 -6.15 -16.28
C ALA A 178 -2.02 -5.42 -15.92
N HIS A 179 -2.94 -6.10 -15.25
CA HIS A 179 -4.26 -5.56 -14.90
C HIS A 179 -4.43 -5.29 -13.42
N SER A 180 -3.78 -6.06 -12.57
CA SER A 180 -3.95 -5.96 -11.13
C SER A 180 -2.63 -6.14 -10.42
N VAL A 181 -2.45 -5.38 -9.35
CA VAL A 181 -1.30 -5.49 -8.46
C VAL A 181 -1.74 -5.55 -7.02
N ASP A 182 -1.06 -6.40 -6.26
CA ASP A 182 -1.13 -6.40 -4.81
C ASP A 182 0.27 -6.59 -4.23
N VAL A 183 0.46 -6.23 -2.97
CA VAL A 183 1.72 -6.38 -2.26
C VAL A 183 1.53 -7.39 -1.15
N ALA A 184 2.22 -8.53 -1.30
CA ALA A 184 2.20 -9.57 -0.30
C ALA A 184 2.81 -9.06 1.02
N PRO A 185 2.43 -9.64 2.18
CA PRO A 185 2.94 -9.20 3.48
C PRO A 185 4.47 -9.16 3.57
N ASN A 186 5.17 -10.06 2.87
CA ASN A 186 6.63 -10.11 2.81
C ASN A 186 7.27 -9.01 1.93
N GLY A 187 6.48 -8.09 1.38
CA GLY A 187 6.91 -7.01 0.52
C GLY A 187 7.07 -7.40 -0.96
N ASN A 188 6.78 -8.65 -1.35
CA ASN A 188 6.78 -9.00 -2.78
C ASN A 188 5.60 -8.34 -3.49
N ILE A 189 5.83 -7.91 -4.73
CA ILE A 189 4.78 -7.39 -5.59
C ILE A 189 4.22 -8.57 -6.38
N VAL A 190 2.91 -8.78 -6.29
CA VAL A 190 2.19 -9.79 -7.07
C VAL A 190 1.42 -9.07 -8.17
N VAL A 191 1.65 -9.48 -9.40
CA VAL A 191 1.04 -8.89 -10.59
C VAL A 191 0.25 -9.95 -11.34
N ALA A 192 -0.99 -9.63 -11.69
CA ALA A 192 -1.85 -10.46 -12.51
C ALA A 192 -2.22 -9.75 -13.81
N GLY A 193 -2.29 -10.51 -14.90
CA GLY A 193 -2.52 -9.98 -16.24
C GLY A 193 -2.75 -11.08 -17.26
N TRP A 194 -2.50 -10.77 -18.54
CA TRP A 194 -2.46 -11.76 -19.61
C TRP A 194 -1.26 -11.55 -20.53
N SER A 195 -0.83 -12.63 -21.18
CA SER A 195 0.32 -12.69 -22.08
C SER A 195 0.00 -13.64 -23.22
N GLY A 196 0.01 -13.17 -24.47
CA GLY A 196 -0.25 -14.03 -25.64
C GLY A 196 -1.61 -14.74 -25.66
N GLY A 197 -2.58 -14.23 -24.90
CA GLY A 197 -3.90 -14.84 -24.69
C GLY A 197 -4.00 -15.80 -23.49
N ASP A 198 -2.90 -16.02 -22.77
CA ASP A 198 -2.84 -16.85 -21.55
C ASP A 198 -2.75 -16.00 -20.27
N ILE A 199 -2.94 -16.63 -19.10
CA ILE A 199 -2.85 -15.96 -17.80
C ILE A 199 -1.39 -15.61 -17.48
N LEU A 200 -1.16 -14.35 -17.10
CA LEU A 200 0.11 -13.89 -16.53
C LEU A 200 -0.02 -13.77 -15.02
N LEU A 201 0.85 -14.46 -14.27
CA LEU A 201 1.03 -14.29 -12.82
C LEU A 201 2.51 -14.14 -12.50
N MET A 202 2.90 -12.98 -11.96
CA MET A 202 4.28 -12.69 -11.57
C MET A 202 4.36 -12.38 -10.08
N ALA A 203 5.35 -12.96 -9.40
CA ALA A 203 5.75 -12.56 -8.06
C ALA A 203 7.15 -11.93 -8.15
N ILE A 204 7.19 -10.59 -8.12
CA ILE A 204 8.43 -9.83 -8.21
C ILE A 204 8.93 -9.59 -6.79
N LYS A 205 10.07 -10.19 -6.47
CA LYS A 205 10.81 -9.85 -5.26
C LYS A 205 11.35 -8.44 -5.42
N ILE A 206 10.91 -7.50 -4.58
CA ILE A 206 11.52 -6.16 -4.55
C ILE A 206 13.01 -6.38 -4.27
N PRO A 207 13.92 -5.91 -5.14
CA PRO A 207 15.34 -6.00 -4.86
C PRO A 207 15.60 -5.33 -3.52
N GLU A 208 16.26 -6.03 -2.58
CA GLU A 208 16.75 -5.37 -1.38
C GLU A 208 17.55 -4.14 -1.83
N PRO A 209 17.36 -2.96 -1.20
CA PRO A 209 18.09 -1.77 -1.60
C PRO A 209 19.59 -2.11 -1.59
N GLN A 210 20.24 -1.98 -2.75
CA GLN A 210 21.68 -2.17 -2.88
C GLN A 210 22.35 -0.99 -2.16
N PHE A 211 22.60 -1.14 -0.86
CA PHE A 211 23.27 -0.09 -0.10
C PHE A 211 24.76 -0.08 -0.45
N GLY A 212 25.24 1.09 -0.89
CA GLY A 212 26.67 1.41 -0.98
C GLY A 212 27.36 1.35 0.38
N PRO A 213 28.68 1.64 0.44
CA PRO A 213 29.49 1.36 1.62
C PRO A 213 28.94 2.02 2.89
N ILE A 214 29.06 1.27 3.99
CA ILE A 214 28.62 1.62 5.34
C ILE A 214 29.20 2.99 5.74
N LEU A 215 28.33 3.97 5.96
CA LEU A 215 28.69 5.25 6.59
C LEU A 215 28.37 5.20 8.09
N PRO A 216 29.13 5.93 8.94
CA PRO A 216 29.02 5.87 10.39
C PRO A 216 27.66 6.35 10.94
N ILE A 217 27.36 5.82 12.13
CA ILE A 217 26.04 5.67 12.79
C ILE A 217 25.33 7.00 13.09
N THR A 218 25.99 8.15 13.02
CA THR A 218 25.37 9.46 13.27
C THR A 218 24.87 10.08 11.98
N GLY A 219 23.62 9.77 11.61
CA GLY A 219 22.90 10.48 10.54
C GLY A 219 22.06 9.61 9.60
N ASN A 220 22.08 8.28 9.76
CA ASN A 220 21.22 7.41 8.96
C ASN A 220 19.83 7.27 9.63
N PRO A 221 18.76 7.84 9.03
CA PRO A 221 17.43 7.79 9.62
C PRO A 221 16.89 6.35 9.76
N TYR A 222 17.35 5.40 8.93
CA TYR A 222 16.92 4.02 9.00
C TYR A 222 17.54 3.25 10.17
N ILE A 223 18.80 3.54 10.52
CA ILE A 223 19.43 2.98 11.72
C ILE A 223 18.76 3.54 12.96
N LEU A 224 18.49 4.85 12.98
CA LEU A 224 17.75 5.48 14.06
C LEU A 224 16.35 4.86 14.24
N MET A 225 15.63 4.64 13.15
CA MET A 225 14.31 4.01 13.18
C MET A 225 14.36 2.54 13.63
N ALA A 226 15.33 1.76 13.14
CA ALA A 226 15.55 0.39 13.60
C ALA A 226 15.84 0.32 15.10
N HIS A 227 16.65 1.24 15.60
CA HIS A 227 16.96 1.34 17.02
C HIS A 227 15.73 1.70 17.85
N THR A 228 14.92 2.66 17.38
CA THR A 228 13.68 3.08 18.06
C THR A 228 12.69 1.93 18.18
N TRP A 229 12.38 1.24 17.08
CA TRP A 229 11.42 0.13 17.11
C TRP A 229 11.92 -1.08 17.90
N THR A 230 13.22 -1.39 17.83
CA THR A 230 13.81 -2.45 18.65
C THR A 230 13.74 -2.09 20.14
N SER A 231 13.95 -0.82 20.49
CA SER A 231 13.84 -0.36 21.88
C SER A 231 12.40 -0.40 22.39
N TRP A 232 11.42 -0.07 21.55
CA TRP A 232 10.01 -0.23 21.89
C TRP A 232 9.64 -1.69 22.05
N PHE A 233 10.06 -2.57 21.14
CA PHE A 233 9.83 -4.01 21.29
C PHE A 233 10.28 -4.51 22.68
N PHE A 234 11.49 -4.16 23.13
CA PHE A 234 11.96 -4.56 24.46
C PHE A 234 11.10 -4.00 25.60
N MET A 235 10.66 -2.74 25.50
CA MET A 235 9.77 -2.17 26.50
C MET A 235 8.44 -2.92 26.59
N TYR A 236 7.87 -3.30 25.46
CA TYR A 236 6.59 -4.02 25.41
C TYR A 236 6.73 -5.50 25.74
N TYR A 237 7.86 -6.11 25.42
CA TYR A 237 8.21 -7.47 25.84
C TYR A 237 8.12 -7.62 27.37
N ASP A 238 8.71 -6.68 28.13
CA ASP A 238 8.63 -6.69 29.59
C ASP A 238 7.19 -6.47 30.09
N ILE A 239 6.42 -5.61 29.41
CA ILE A 239 5.00 -5.37 29.74
C ILE A 239 4.16 -6.63 29.49
N PHE A 240 4.42 -7.35 28.40
CA PHE A 240 3.74 -8.61 28.10
C PHE A 240 3.97 -9.63 29.21
N GLU A 241 5.22 -9.85 29.64
CA GLU A 241 5.56 -10.79 30.71
C GLU A 241 4.82 -10.48 32.03
N GLU A 242 4.72 -9.19 32.40
CA GLU A 242 3.97 -8.75 33.58
C GLU A 242 2.46 -9.02 33.43
N LEU A 243 1.88 -8.66 32.28
CA LEU A 243 0.46 -8.86 32.01
C LEU A 243 0.11 -10.34 31.92
N TYR A 244 0.96 -11.15 31.31
CA TYR A 244 0.76 -12.58 31.17
C TYR A 244 0.75 -13.25 32.53
N SER A 245 1.73 -12.93 33.39
CA SER A 245 1.73 -13.41 34.79
C SER A 245 0.47 -12.97 35.55
N THR A 246 -0.02 -11.75 35.30
CA THR A 246 -1.24 -11.23 35.93
C THR A 246 -2.47 -11.97 35.44
N ALA A 247 -2.63 -12.16 34.12
CA ALA A 247 -3.72 -12.90 33.50
C ALA A 247 -3.80 -14.34 34.01
N VAL A 248 -2.65 -15.03 34.12
CA VAL A 248 -2.56 -16.36 34.73
C VAL A 248 -3.04 -16.34 36.18
N SER A 249 -2.67 -15.33 36.97
CA SER A 249 -3.10 -15.22 38.37
C SER A 249 -4.59 -14.92 38.56
N LEU A 250 -5.24 -14.37 37.53
CA LEU A 250 -6.66 -14.06 37.50
C LEU A 250 -7.50 -15.18 36.89
N ASP A 251 -6.90 -16.33 36.56
CA ASP A 251 -7.55 -17.46 35.89
C ASP A 251 -8.24 -17.05 34.56
N VAL A 252 -7.58 -16.20 33.76
CA VAL A 252 -7.98 -15.98 32.34
C VAL A 252 -7.99 -17.32 31.62
N ASP A 253 -8.93 -17.50 30.69
CA ASP A 253 -9.10 -18.77 29.99
C ASP A 253 -7.85 -19.17 29.19
N ASN A 254 -7.59 -20.48 29.11
CA ASN A 254 -6.38 -21.01 28.49
C ASN A 254 -6.29 -20.71 26.99
N GLU A 255 -7.40 -20.56 26.27
CA GLU A 255 -7.39 -20.29 24.83
C GLU A 255 -6.85 -18.87 24.57
N THR A 256 -7.31 -17.89 25.35
CA THR A 256 -6.81 -16.51 25.32
C THR A 256 -5.33 -16.44 25.71
N LEU A 257 -4.91 -17.16 26.75
CA LEU A 257 -3.51 -17.21 27.17
C LEU A 257 -2.60 -17.85 26.10
N GLU A 258 -3.04 -18.94 25.47
CA GLU A 258 -2.29 -19.60 24.40
C GLU A 258 -2.15 -18.70 23.17
N MET A 259 -3.22 -18.00 22.78
CA MET A 259 -3.22 -17.07 21.65
C MET A 259 -2.24 -15.90 21.87
N ALA A 260 -2.26 -15.30 23.06
CA ALA A 260 -1.36 -14.20 23.41
C ALA A 260 0.11 -14.67 23.44
N LEU A 261 0.37 -15.85 24.01
CA LEU A 261 1.71 -16.42 24.10
C LEU A 261 2.27 -16.82 22.73
N GLU A 262 1.43 -17.32 21.83
CA GLU A 262 1.84 -17.64 20.45
C GLU A 262 2.29 -16.39 19.70
N LEU A 263 1.54 -15.29 19.80
CA LEU A 263 1.91 -14.01 19.17
C LEU A 263 3.23 -13.48 19.71
N HIS A 264 3.42 -13.50 21.03
CA HIS A 264 4.66 -13.08 21.70
C HIS A 264 5.88 -13.91 21.25
N ASN A 265 5.75 -15.24 21.21
CA ASN A 265 6.83 -16.12 20.75
C ASN A 265 7.18 -15.87 19.28
N ASN A 266 6.17 -15.75 18.42
CA ASN A 266 6.39 -15.45 17.00
C ASN A 266 7.03 -14.07 16.81
N ALA A 267 6.66 -13.07 17.61
CA ALA A 267 7.26 -11.75 17.60
C ALA A 267 8.74 -11.80 18.02
N THR A 268 9.05 -12.62 19.03
CA THR A 268 10.42 -12.87 19.50
C THR A 268 11.29 -13.53 18.43
N ASP A 269 10.79 -14.56 17.75
CA ASP A 269 11.50 -15.20 16.65
C ASP A 269 11.76 -14.23 15.49
N LEU A 270 10.77 -13.39 15.18
CA LEU A 270 10.86 -12.37 14.15
C LEU A 270 11.94 -11.32 14.47
N ILE A 271 12.05 -10.87 15.72
CA ILE A 271 13.07 -9.87 16.07
C ILE A 271 14.47 -10.47 16.11
N LEU A 272 14.61 -11.74 16.53
CA LEU A 272 15.86 -12.48 16.48
C LEU A 272 16.34 -12.68 15.03
N ASP A 273 15.46 -13.08 14.12
CA ASP A 273 15.77 -13.15 12.68
C ASP A 273 16.09 -11.76 12.09
N ALA A 274 15.41 -10.71 12.55
CA ALA A 274 15.65 -9.36 12.07
C ALA A 274 17.10 -8.91 12.32
N TRP A 275 17.61 -9.25 13.50
CA TRP A 275 18.96 -8.93 13.94
C TRP A 275 19.99 -10.03 13.63
N ARG A 276 19.54 -11.18 13.08
CA ARG A 276 20.35 -12.37 12.76
C ARG A 276 21.17 -12.86 13.95
N CYS A 277 20.49 -13.06 15.08
CA CYS A 277 21.10 -13.46 16.34
C CYS A 277 20.26 -14.53 17.02
N ASP A 278 20.89 -15.28 17.92
CA ASP A 278 20.27 -16.41 18.60
C ASP A 278 19.72 -16.06 19.99
N SER A 279 19.88 -14.80 20.44
CA SER A 279 19.35 -14.32 21.72
C SER A 279 19.06 -12.82 21.72
N LEU A 280 18.12 -12.42 22.57
CA LEU A 280 17.74 -11.01 22.77
C LEU A 280 18.90 -10.15 23.31
N GLU A 281 19.79 -10.73 24.13
CA GLU A 281 20.99 -10.04 24.62
C GLU A 281 21.97 -9.66 23.50
N GLU A 282 22.06 -10.48 22.45
CA GLU A 282 22.95 -10.24 21.32
C GLU A 282 22.42 -9.11 20.41
N ILE A 283 21.11 -8.85 20.39
CA ILE A 283 20.50 -7.71 19.70
C ILE A 283 21.09 -6.39 20.22
N LEU A 284 21.16 -6.22 21.54
CA LEU A 284 21.66 -5.00 22.17
C LEU A 284 23.13 -4.72 21.79
N ARG A 285 23.94 -5.77 21.64
CA ARG A 285 25.32 -5.66 21.15
C ARG A 285 25.37 -5.23 19.69
N ARG A 286 24.49 -5.77 18.84
CA ARG A 286 24.43 -5.42 17.41
C ARG A 286 23.94 -4.00 17.15
N MET A 287 23.01 -3.51 17.96
CA MET A 287 22.61 -2.09 17.96
C MET A 287 23.81 -1.18 18.25
N GLN A 288 24.64 -1.50 19.24
CA GLN A 288 25.84 -0.69 19.56
C GLN A 288 26.89 -0.70 18.44
N LEU A 289 26.99 -1.80 17.70
CA LEU A 289 27.89 -1.95 16.55
C LEU A 289 27.36 -1.28 15.27
N GLY A 290 26.12 -0.75 15.29
CA GLY A 290 25.52 -0.10 14.11
C GLY A 290 25.19 -1.07 12.98
N VAL A 291 25.00 -2.36 13.30
CA VAL A 291 24.61 -3.37 12.31
C VAL A 291 23.18 -3.06 11.86
N MET A 292 22.95 -2.97 10.55
CA MET A 292 21.61 -2.70 10.03
C MET A 292 20.77 -4.00 10.02
N PRO A 293 19.61 -4.03 10.71
CA PRO A 293 18.73 -5.19 10.75
C PRO A 293 17.68 -5.17 9.61
N LYS A 294 16.90 -6.26 9.49
CA LYS A 294 15.72 -6.32 8.61
C LYS A 294 14.60 -5.45 9.21
N LEU A 295 14.55 -4.19 8.83
CA LEU A 295 13.64 -3.17 9.38
C LEU A 295 12.15 -3.58 9.38
N TYR A 296 11.70 -4.31 8.35
CA TYR A 296 10.33 -4.84 8.29
C TYR A 296 10.04 -5.85 9.42
N ASN A 297 10.96 -6.78 9.68
CA ASN A 297 10.77 -7.79 10.72
C ASN A 297 10.71 -7.15 12.12
N ILE A 298 11.46 -6.07 12.36
CA ILE A 298 11.38 -5.33 13.63
C ILE A 298 10.02 -4.69 13.81
N ARG A 299 9.50 -4.01 12.77
CA ARG A 299 8.16 -3.39 12.85
C ARG A 299 7.08 -4.44 13.05
N LYS A 300 7.18 -5.57 12.35
CA LYS A 300 6.21 -6.67 12.45
C LYS A 300 6.25 -7.30 13.84
N ALA A 301 7.44 -7.62 14.36
CA ALA A 301 7.61 -8.11 15.72
C ALA A 301 6.98 -7.15 16.73
N PHE A 302 7.24 -5.85 16.60
CA PHE A 302 6.66 -4.83 17.46
C PHE A 302 5.11 -4.79 17.42
N LEU A 303 4.50 -4.88 16.24
CA LEU A 303 3.03 -4.87 16.13
C LEU A 303 2.39 -6.14 16.68
N MET A 304 3.02 -7.30 16.46
CA MET A 304 2.57 -8.57 17.03
C MET A 304 2.64 -8.56 18.56
N GLU A 305 3.69 -7.94 19.12
CA GLU A 305 3.84 -7.75 20.55
C GLU A 305 2.73 -6.88 21.15
N LEU A 306 2.35 -5.79 20.45
CA LEU A 306 1.23 -4.95 20.87
C LEU A 306 -0.10 -5.70 20.85
N GLU A 307 -0.35 -6.49 19.81
CA GLU A 307 -1.56 -7.30 19.70
C GLU A 307 -1.66 -8.33 20.83
N ALA A 308 -0.56 -9.00 21.15
CA ALA A 308 -0.48 -9.93 22.28
C ALA A 308 -0.83 -9.24 23.61
N ILE A 309 -0.34 -8.02 23.81
CA ILE A 309 -0.62 -7.20 25.00
C ILE A 309 -2.08 -6.76 25.07
N ASP A 310 -2.67 -6.34 23.96
CA ASP A 310 -4.05 -5.87 23.92
C ASP A 310 -5.04 -7.03 24.23
N ILE A 311 -4.77 -8.24 23.73
CA ILE A 311 -5.51 -9.45 24.09
C ILE A 311 -5.52 -9.67 25.61
N LEU A 312 -4.35 -9.58 26.25
CA LEU A 312 -4.23 -9.78 27.70
C LEU A 312 -4.93 -8.67 28.49
N LYS A 313 -4.82 -7.41 28.07
CA LYS A 313 -5.49 -6.29 28.73
C LYS A 313 -7.00 -6.42 28.67
N ASP A 314 -7.54 -6.74 27.49
CA ASP A 314 -8.99 -6.90 27.32
C ASP A 314 -9.50 -8.02 28.22
N ALA A 315 -8.82 -9.17 28.25
CA ALA A 315 -9.18 -10.29 29.10
C ALA A 315 -9.11 -9.96 30.62
N ILE A 316 -8.06 -9.25 31.04
CA ILE A 316 -7.92 -8.81 32.44
C ILE A 316 -9.04 -7.83 32.83
N ASN A 317 -9.36 -6.87 31.96
CA ASN A 317 -10.39 -5.87 32.20
C ASN A 317 -11.80 -6.48 32.31
N GLU A 318 -12.08 -7.55 31.58
CA GLU A 318 -13.35 -8.30 31.71
C GLU A 318 -13.52 -8.94 33.09
N LEU A 319 -12.41 -9.37 33.71
CA LEU A 319 -12.41 -10.00 35.03
C LEU A 319 -12.31 -9.00 36.19
N GLN A 320 -11.77 -7.80 35.94
CA GLN A 320 -11.68 -6.71 36.93
C GLN A 320 -12.25 -5.39 36.38
N PRO A 321 -13.58 -5.20 36.38
CA PRO A 321 -14.22 -4.06 35.72
C PRO A 321 -14.06 -2.68 36.41
N TYR A 322 -13.08 -2.47 37.29
CA TYR A 322 -12.93 -1.22 38.05
C TYR A 322 -11.49 -0.75 38.26
#